data_AF-A0A5N5DBA5-F1
#
_entry.id   AF-A0A5N5DBA5-F1
#
_cell.length_a   1.000
_cell.length_b   1.000
_cell.length_c   1.000
_cell.angle_alpha   90.00
_cell.angle_beta   90.00
_cell.angle_gamma   90.00
#
_symmetry.space_group_name_H-M   'P 1'
#
loop_
_entity.id
_entity.type
_entity.pdbx_description
1 polymer ?
#
loop_
_entity_poly.entity_id
_entity_poly.type
_entity_poly.pdbx_seq_one_letter_code
_entity_poly.pdbx_strand_id
1 'polypeptide(L)'
;MHASTITSTLLLSILSLGALASPTPAEAVNNLHKRDDTCESENIAGFYKRWNIWVDNDDDHNDECGSGCLDNIRGRCGSSVTDWGCNRDDNGQGYYHFNTPTTCSEYDMTQALKACLDGRTIDCNVV
;
A
#
# COMPACT_ATOMS: atom_id res chain seq x y z
N MET A 1 33.79 -34.79 74.92
CA MET A 1 34.29 -33.58 75.60
C MET A 1 34.95 -32.70 74.54
N HIS A 2 34.57 -31.41 74.51
CA HIS A 2 35.14 -30.27 73.76
C HIS A 2 35.07 -30.35 72.22
N ALA A 3 34.19 -29.63 71.50
CA ALA A 3 33.81 -28.21 71.44
C ALA A 3 34.73 -27.34 70.54
N SER A 4 34.07 -26.69 69.57
CA SER A 4 34.34 -25.34 69.04
C SER A 4 35.54 -25.20 68.09
N THR A 5 35.56 -24.39 67.03
CA THR A 5 34.68 -23.32 66.55
C THR A 5 35.04 -22.94 65.11
N ILE A 6 34.11 -22.22 64.49
CA ILE A 6 34.00 -21.68 63.13
C ILE A 6 35.03 -20.58 62.83
N THR A 7 35.51 -20.49 61.58
CA THR A 7 35.76 -19.17 60.94
C THR A 7 35.67 -19.20 59.42
N SER A 8 34.84 -18.28 58.92
CA SER A 8 34.46 -17.99 57.54
C SER A 8 35.58 -17.51 56.62
N THR A 9 35.43 -17.77 55.32
CA THR A 9 35.80 -16.89 54.19
C THR A 9 35.01 -17.41 52.98
N LEU A 10 33.84 -16.82 52.67
CA LEU A 10 33.66 -15.82 51.60
C LEU A 10 34.65 -15.98 50.44
N LEU A 11 34.19 -16.35 49.24
CA LEU A 11 34.42 -15.57 48.01
C LEU A 11 33.79 -16.21 46.76
N LEU A 12 33.07 -15.35 46.03
CA LEU A 12 32.93 -15.27 44.57
C LEU A 12 32.21 -16.39 43.81
N SER A 13 30.89 -16.19 43.73
CA SER A 13 30.11 -16.20 42.48
C SER A 13 30.93 -16.12 41.19
N ILE A 14 30.96 -17.22 40.43
CA ILE A 14 31.25 -17.19 39.00
C ILE A 14 29.92 -17.37 38.29
N LEU A 15 29.32 -16.26 37.86
CA LEU A 15 28.21 -16.29 36.91
C LEU A 15 28.72 -16.97 35.64
N SER A 16 28.13 -18.13 35.33
CA SER A 16 28.18 -18.70 34.00
C SER A 16 27.65 -17.67 33.01
N LEU A 17 28.54 -17.07 32.21
CA LEU A 17 28.17 -16.34 31.00
C LEU A 17 27.47 -17.35 30.07
N GLY A 18 26.14 -17.41 30.15
CA GLY A 18 25.35 -17.88 29.04
C GLY A 18 25.62 -16.94 27.87
N ALA A 19 26.26 -17.45 26.82
CA ALA A 19 26.31 -16.76 25.55
C ALA A 19 24.85 -16.52 25.11
N LEU A 20 24.40 -15.27 25.23
CA LEU A 20 23.21 -14.82 24.52
C LEU A 20 23.57 -14.89 23.04
N ALA A 21 23.22 -16.01 22.39
CA ALA A 21 23.06 -16.00 20.95
C ALA A 21 21.95 -14.98 20.68
N SER A 22 22.33 -13.74 20.36
CA SER A 22 21.42 -12.74 19.84
C SER A 22 20.79 -13.35 18.58
N PRO A 23 19.46 -13.55 18.52
CA PRO A 23 18.86 -13.80 17.22
C PRO A 23 19.13 -12.53 16.41
N THR A 24 19.99 -12.64 15.40
CA THR A 24 19.99 -11.65 14.33
C THR A 24 18.62 -11.74 13.68
N PRO A 25 17.79 -10.68 13.68
CA PRO A 25 16.73 -10.62 12.70
C PRO A 25 17.42 -10.45 11.36
N ALA A 26 17.76 -11.57 10.72
CA ALA A 26 17.95 -11.63 9.29
C ALA A 26 16.56 -11.81 8.68
N GLU A 27 15.66 -10.87 8.95
CA GLU A 27 14.62 -10.57 7.99
C GLU A 27 15.32 -9.79 6.92
N ALA A 28 15.51 -10.43 5.76
CA ALA A 28 15.67 -9.70 4.53
C ALA A 28 14.54 -8.67 4.52
N VAL A 29 14.91 -7.40 4.73
CA VAL A 29 14.03 -6.29 4.40
C VAL A 29 13.93 -6.40 2.89
N ASN A 30 12.96 -7.20 2.42
CA ASN A 30 12.41 -7.02 1.10
C ASN A 30 12.19 -5.52 1.02
N ASN A 31 12.80 -4.89 0.02
CA ASN A 31 12.58 -3.48 -0.25
C ASN A 31 11.08 -3.33 -0.50
N LEU A 32 10.32 -3.12 0.58
CA LEU A 32 8.94 -2.69 0.57
C LEU A 32 9.03 -1.27 0.03
N HIS A 33 9.08 -1.19 -1.29
CA HIS A 33 8.83 0.05 -1.98
C HIS A 33 7.35 0.32 -1.69
N LYS A 34 7.09 1.10 -0.65
CA LYS A 34 5.80 1.77 -0.50
C LYS A 34 5.74 2.77 -1.64
N ARG A 35 5.41 2.28 -2.83
CA ARG A 35 4.82 3.11 -3.85
C ARG A 35 3.43 3.46 -3.31
N ASP A 36 3.12 4.74 -3.34
CA ASP A 36 1.86 5.25 -2.84
C ASP A 36 0.91 5.29 -4.04
N ASP A 37 -0.20 4.57 -3.93
CA ASP A 37 -1.31 4.66 -4.87
C ASP A 37 -1.63 6.15 -5.11
N THR A 38 -1.66 6.58 -6.36
CA THR A 38 -1.77 8.00 -6.73
C THR A 38 -2.97 8.20 -7.66
N CYS A 39 -3.76 9.25 -7.43
CA CYS A 39 -4.88 9.61 -8.28
C CYS A 39 -4.86 11.11 -8.59
N GLU A 40 -4.52 11.44 -9.82
CA GLU A 40 -4.43 12.82 -10.30
C GLU A 40 -5.50 13.09 -11.34
N SER A 41 -5.92 14.35 -11.40
CA SER A 41 -6.84 14.81 -12.42
C SER A 41 -6.51 16.19 -12.97
N GLU A 42 -6.80 16.39 -14.24
CA GLU A 42 -6.67 17.69 -14.90
C GLU A 42 -7.94 18.00 -15.69
N ASN A 43 -8.35 19.27 -15.72
CA ASN A 43 -9.47 19.70 -16.55
C ASN A 43 -9.00 19.86 -17.99
N ILE A 44 -9.59 19.09 -18.90
CA ILE A 44 -9.30 19.12 -20.34
C ILE A 44 -10.49 19.69 -21.12
N ALA A 45 -10.22 20.68 -21.96
CA ALA A 45 -11.21 21.36 -22.80
C ALA A 45 -12.45 21.93 -22.05
N GLY A 46 -12.35 22.17 -20.73
CA GLY A 46 -13.38 22.79 -19.89
C GLY A 46 -14.63 21.95 -19.58
N PHE A 47 -14.84 20.84 -20.28
CA PHE A 47 -16.00 19.95 -20.11
C PHE A 47 -15.64 18.55 -19.64
N TYR A 48 -14.38 18.17 -19.74
CA TYR A 48 -13.89 16.86 -19.32
C TYR A 48 -12.81 17.00 -18.26
N LYS A 49 -12.68 15.95 -17.46
CA LYS A 49 -11.60 15.76 -16.51
C LYS A 49 -10.86 14.50 -16.92
N ARG A 50 -9.56 14.63 -17.18
CA ARG A 50 -8.68 13.48 -17.39
C ARG A 50 -8.24 12.98 -16.03
N TRP A 51 -8.26 11.68 -15.86
CA TRP A 51 -7.78 10.98 -14.67
C TRP A 51 -6.55 10.17 -15.02
N ASN A 52 -5.58 10.20 -14.12
CA ASN A 52 -4.38 9.40 -14.17
C ASN A 52 -4.24 8.70 -12.81
N ILE A 53 -4.25 7.37 -12.82
CA ILE A 53 -4.31 6.59 -11.58
C ILE A 53 -3.22 5.55 -11.62
N TRP A 54 -2.40 5.53 -10.58
CA TRP A 54 -1.37 4.52 -10.36
C TRP A 54 -1.77 3.68 -9.15
N VAL A 55 -1.82 2.37 -9.36
CA VAL A 55 -2.22 1.38 -8.37
C VAL A 55 -1.11 0.36 -8.24
N ASP A 56 -0.61 0.18 -7.03
CA ASP A 56 0.38 -0.84 -6.74
C ASP A 56 -0.26 -2.20 -6.49
N ASN A 57 0.49 -3.24 -6.87
CA ASN A 57 0.07 -4.64 -6.88
C ASN A 57 -1.27 -4.81 -7.60
N ASP A 58 -1.50 -4.10 -8.71
CA ASP A 58 -2.75 -4.16 -9.46
C ASP A 58 -3.10 -5.60 -9.90
N ASP A 59 -2.10 -6.45 -10.11
CA ASP A 59 -2.28 -7.88 -10.37
C ASP A 59 -2.93 -8.67 -9.22
N ASP A 60 -2.75 -8.24 -7.97
CA ASP A 60 -3.41 -8.86 -6.82
C ASP A 60 -4.91 -8.51 -6.73
N HIS A 61 -5.35 -7.48 -7.45
CA HIS A 61 -6.70 -6.90 -7.32
C HIS A 61 -7.51 -6.89 -8.61
N ASN A 62 -6.85 -6.94 -9.76
CA ASN A 62 -7.47 -6.99 -11.07
C ASN A 62 -6.79 -8.09 -11.90
N ASP A 63 -7.55 -9.14 -12.26
CA ASP A 63 -7.04 -10.20 -13.16
C ASP A 63 -6.58 -9.63 -14.51
N GLU A 64 -7.33 -8.64 -15.02
CA GLU A 64 -7.00 -7.86 -16.20
C GLU A 64 -6.87 -6.39 -15.79
N CYS A 65 -5.79 -5.73 -16.20
CA CYS A 65 -5.47 -4.34 -15.86
C CYS A 65 -6.71 -3.43 -15.80
N GLY A 66 -7.08 -3.00 -14.59
CA GLY A 66 -8.16 -2.06 -14.31
C GLY A 66 -9.57 -2.49 -14.77
N SER A 67 -9.78 -3.73 -15.22
CA SER A 67 -11.07 -4.17 -15.78
C SER A 67 -12.21 -4.07 -14.77
N GLY A 68 -11.95 -4.39 -13.50
CA GLY A 68 -12.90 -4.21 -12.40
C GLY A 68 -13.19 -2.75 -12.05
N CYS A 69 -12.28 -1.83 -12.40
CA CYS A 69 -12.43 -0.41 -12.07
C CYS A 69 -13.31 0.35 -13.06
N LEU A 70 -13.28 0.02 -14.34
CA LEU A 70 -14.03 0.75 -15.37
C LEU A 70 -15.54 0.80 -15.08
N ASP A 71 -16.14 -0.33 -14.69
CA ASP A 71 -17.58 -0.40 -14.42
C ASP A 71 -17.98 0.36 -13.15
N ASN A 72 -17.13 0.31 -12.11
CA ASN A 72 -17.32 1.11 -10.89
C ASN A 72 -17.26 2.61 -11.18
N ILE A 73 -16.31 3.03 -12.02
CA ILE A 73 -16.16 4.43 -12.44
C ILE A 73 -17.39 4.85 -13.26
N ARG A 74 -17.85 4.04 -14.20
CA ARG A 74 -19.07 4.33 -14.98
C ARG A 74 -20.31 4.42 -14.11
N GLY A 75 -20.41 3.60 -13.07
CA GLY A 75 -21.52 3.60 -12.13
C GLY A 75 -21.62 4.89 -11.30
N ARG A 76 -20.48 5.53 -11.01
CA ARG A 76 -20.43 6.77 -10.19
C ARG A 76 -20.30 8.05 -11.02
N CYS A 77 -19.41 8.05 -11.99
CA CYS A 77 -19.09 9.23 -12.81
C CYS A 77 -19.87 9.30 -14.13
N GLY A 78 -20.78 8.33 -14.35
CA GLY A 78 -21.67 8.27 -15.50
C GLY A 78 -21.09 7.45 -16.65
N SER A 79 -21.94 7.12 -17.62
CA SER A 79 -21.59 6.25 -18.77
C SER A 79 -20.62 6.91 -19.76
N SER A 80 -20.35 8.20 -19.63
CA SER A 80 -19.50 8.98 -20.55
C SER A 80 -18.00 8.88 -20.24
N VAL A 81 -17.55 7.73 -19.71
CA VAL A 81 -16.13 7.43 -19.57
C VAL A 81 -15.57 7.13 -20.96
N THR A 82 -14.59 7.92 -21.39
CA THR A 82 -13.94 7.79 -22.70
C THR A 82 -12.44 7.65 -22.52
N ASP A 83 -11.74 7.29 -23.59
CA ASP A 83 -10.27 7.21 -23.60
C ASP A 83 -9.72 6.27 -22.51
N TRP A 84 -10.46 5.19 -22.22
CA TRP A 84 -10.03 4.21 -21.24
C TRP A 84 -8.82 3.45 -21.76
N GLY A 85 -7.74 3.52 -20.99
CA GLY A 85 -6.58 2.67 -21.18
C GLY A 85 -6.00 2.24 -19.84
N CYS A 86 -5.41 1.06 -19.86
CA CYS A 86 -4.72 0.49 -18.72
C CYS A 86 -3.42 -0.14 -19.18
N ASN A 87 -2.34 0.10 -18.44
CA ASN A 87 -1.08 -0.61 -18.60
C ASN A 87 -0.59 -1.10 -17.24
N ARG A 88 -0.07 -2.32 -17.18
CA ARG A 88 0.57 -2.87 -15.97
C ARG A 88 2.05 -3.06 -16.25
N ASP A 89 2.91 -2.54 -15.38
CA ASP A 89 4.35 -2.73 -15.49
C ASP A 89 4.79 -4.12 -15.00
N ASP A 90 6.05 -4.48 -15.26
CA ASP A 90 6.62 -5.78 -14.83
C ASP A 90 6.67 -5.95 -13.30
N ASN A 91 6.45 -4.87 -12.53
CA ASN A 91 6.40 -4.89 -11.07
C ASN A 91 4.96 -4.99 -10.54
N GLY A 92 3.96 -5.16 -11.41
CA GLY A 92 2.55 -5.25 -11.02
C GLY A 92 1.89 -3.89 -10.78
N GLN A 93 2.55 -2.75 -11.06
CA GLN A 93 1.90 -1.45 -10.95
C GLN A 93 0.97 -1.20 -12.13
N GLY A 94 -0.31 -1.01 -11.87
CA GLY A 94 -1.32 -0.61 -12.84
C GLY A 94 -1.35 0.90 -13.03
N TYR A 95 -1.41 1.35 -14.27
CA TYR A 95 -1.63 2.74 -14.66
C TYR A 95 -2.91 2.85 -15.49
N TYR A 96 -3.89 3.58 -14.98
CA TYR A 96 -5.17 3.81 -15.63
C TYR A 96 -5.24 5.26 -16.12
N HIS A 97 -5.74 5.44 -17.34
CA HIS A 97 -6.09 6.75 -17.85
C HIS A 97 -7.46 6.72 -18.52
N PHE A 98 -8.22 7.78 -18.33
CA PHE A 98 -9.53 7.96 -18.93
C PHE A 98 -10.03 9.38 -18.72
N ASN A 99 -11.09 9.74 -19.45
CA ASN A 99 -11.76 11.02 -19.32
C ASN A 99 -13.19 10.82 -18.80
N THR A 100 -13.62 11.70 -17.90
CA THR A 100 -15.01 11.79 -17.42
C THR A 100 -15.58 13.19 -17.68
N PRO A 101 -16.90 13.40 -17.58
CA PRO A 101 -17.44 14.75 -17.42
C PRO A 101 -16.85 15.45 -16.19
N THR A 102 -16.71 16.78 -16.22
CA THR A 102 -16.23 17.58 -15.08
C THR A 102 -17.13 17.50 -13.84
N THR A 103 -18.35 16.99 -13.99
CA THR A 103 -19.28 16.73 -12.87
C THR A 103 -18.85 15.54 -12.00
N CYS A 104 -17.96 14.67 -12.49
CA CYS A 104 -17.33 13.63 -11.68
C CYS A 104 -16.37 14.31 -10.69
N SER A 105 -16.77 14.32 -9.41
CA SER A 105 -15.96 14.89 -8.35
C SER A 105 -14.80 13.95 -7.98
N GLU A 106 -13.77 14.51 -7.35
CA GLU A 106 -12.69 13.76 -6.73
C GLU A 106 -13.23 12.74 -5.72
N TYR A 107 -14.27 13.13 -4.98
CA TYR A 107 -14.97 12.24 -4.06
C TYR A 107 -15.60 11.05 -4.78
N ASP A 108 -16.33 11.29 -5.87
CA ASP A 108 -16.96 10.21 -6.65
C ASP A 108 -15.91 9.24 -7.20
N MET A 109 -14.78 9.78 -7.66
CA MET A 109 -13.66 8.97 -8.14
C MET A 109 -13.03 8.14 -7.01
N THR A 110 -12.69 8.75 -5.87
CA THR A 110 -12.18 8.03 -4.71
C THR A 110 -13.13 6.92 -4.27
N GLN A 111 -14.45 7.15 -4.28
CA GLN A 111 -15.42 6.10 -3.95
C GLN A 111 -15.53 5.01 -5.03
N ALA A 112 -15.29 5.32 -6.30
CA ALA A 112 -15.26 4.34 -7.39
C ALA A 112 -14.04 3.43 -7.26
N LEU A 113 -12.86 4.02 -7.02
CA LEU A 113 -11.61 3.28 -6.83
C LEU A 113 -11.66 2.39 -5.59
N LYS A 114 -12.23 2.91 -4.49
CA LYS A 114 -12.43 2.13 -3.28
C LYS A 114 -13.27 0.87 -3.51
N ALA A 115 -14.26 0.93 -4.41
CA ALA A 115 -15.11 -0.21 -4.71
C ALA A 115 -14.38 -1.28 -5.55
N CYS A 116 -13.47 -0.90 -6.44
CA CYS A 116 -12.74 -1.85 -7.29
C CYS A 116 -11.42 -2.34 -6.68
N LEU A 117 -10.82 -1.62 -5.73
CA LEU A 117 -9.53 -1.94 -5.13
C LEU A 117 -9.67 -2.51 -3.71
N ASP A 118 -10.65 -3.37 -3.49
CA ASP A 118 -10.90 -4.08 -2.22
C ASP A 118 -10.95 -3.17 -0.99
N GLY A 119 -11.53 -1.97 -1.13
CA GLY A 119 -11.69 -1.02 -0.04
C GLY A 119 -10.50 -0.10 0.21
N ARG A 120 -9.42 -0.20 -0.58
CA ARG A 120 -8.30 0.76 -0.54
C ARG A 120 -8.78 2.16 -0.89
N THR A 121 -8.34 3.15 -0.12
CA THR A 121 -8.72 4.54 -0.35
C THR A 121 -7.57 5.26 -1.02
N ILE A 122 -7.78 5.69 -2.25
CA ILE A 122 -6.88 6.55 -3.00
C ILE A 122 -7.53 7.93 -3.06
N ASP A 123 -6.93 8.90 -2.40
CA ASP A 123 -7.41 10.28 -2.43
C ASP A 123 -7.04 10.90 -3.77
N CYS A 124 -8.07 11.36 -4.48
CA CYS A 124 -7.92 11.97 -5.78
C CYS A 124 -7.81 13.48 -5.66
N ASN A 125 -6.91 14.09 -6.42
CA ASN A 125 -6.76 15.54 -6.45
C ASN A 125 -6.60 16.11 -7.85
N VAL A 126 -6.93 17.39 -8.00
CA VAL A 126 -6.61 18.15 -9.21
C VAL A 126 -5.15 18.58 -9.15
N VAL A 127 -4.45 18.50 -10.27
CA VAL A 127 -3.06 18.98 -10.45
C VAL A 127 -2.99 20.21 -11.35
#